data_AF-A0A1B3ZDR9-F1
#
_entry.id   AF-A0A1B3ZDR9-F1
#
_cell.length_a   1.000
_cell.length_b   1.000
_cell.length_c   1.000
_cell.angle_alpha   90.00
_cell.angle_beta   90.00
_cell.angle_gamma   90.00
#
_symmetry.space_group_name_H-M   'P 1'
#
loop_
_entity.id
_entity.type
_entity.pdbx_description
1 polymer ?
#
loop_
_entity_poly.entity_id
_entity_poly.type
_entity_poly.pdbx_seq_one_letter_code
_entity_poly.pdbx_strand_id
1 'polypeptide(L)' 'MPRFFLSARYCTRNGNARTWSDMLEAENMSAAVSLAQTAVEKRHRGASKIDVTVSPETRLRIPTP' A
#
# COMPACT_ATOMS: atom_id res chain seq x y z
N MET A 1 10.91 -7.23 -11.91
CA MET A 1 9.61 -6.50 -11.96
C MET A 1 9.79 -5.17 -11.24
N PRO A 2 9.11 -4.09 -11.64
CA PRO A 2 9.21 -2.83 -10.89
C PRO A 2 8.69 -3.00 -9.46
N ARG A 3 9.40 -2.40 -8.50
CA ARG A 3 9.00 -2.32 -7.09
C ARG A 3 8.16 -1.08 -6.85
N PHE A 4 7.08 -1.25 -6.11
CA PHE A 4 6.19 -0.17 -5.72
C PHE A 4 6.10 -0.09 -4.21
N PHE A 5 6.14 1.13 -3.69
CA PHE A 5 5.81 1.41 -2.30
C PHE A 5 4.30 1.61 -2.20
N LEU A 6 3.69 0.88 -1.27
CA LEU A 6 2.27 0.89 -0.99
C LEU A 6 2.04 1.53 0.37
N SER A 7 1.02 2.37 0.45
CA SER A 7 0.49 2.88 1.71
C SER A 7 -1.03 2.77 1.67
N ALA A 8 -1.61 2.19 2.70
CA ALA A 8 -3.04 2.04 2.85
C ALA A 8 -3.52 2.64 4.17
N ARG A 9 -4.63 3.37 4.11
CA ARG A 9 -5.39 3.83 5.29
C ARG A 9 -6.71 3.08 5.33
N TYR A 10 -7.09 2.59 6.51
CA TYR A 10 -8.34 1.84 6.66
C TYR A 10 -8.89 1.98 8.07
N CYS A 11 -10.21 1.79 8.20
CA CYS A 11 -10.88 1.69 9.48
C CYS A 11 -11.03 0.23 9.89
N THR A 12 -10.65 -0.10 11.12
CA THR A 12 -10.93 -1.41 11.72
C THR A 12 -12.40 -1.54 12.11
N ARG A 13 -12.86 -2.76 12.39
CA ARG A 13 -14.22 -3.05 12.86
C ARG A 13 -14.66 -2.20 14.07
N ASN A 14 -13.72 -1.82 14.93
CA ASN A 14 -13.98 -1.00 16.11
C ASN A 14 -14.00 0.52 15.82
N GLY A 15 -13.94 0.92 14.55
CA GLY A 15 -13.93 2.32 14.12
C GLY A 15 -12.56 3.01 14.17
N ASN A 16 -11.51 2.33 14.64
CA ASN A 16 -10.18 2.92 14.72
C ASN A 16 -9.54 3.01 13.34
N ALA A 17 -9.04 4.20 12.98
CA ALA A 17 -8.22 4.40 11.79
C ALA A 17 -6.82 3.82 12.00
N ARG A 18 -6.33 3.08 11.01
CA ARG A 18 -4.99 2.50 10.97
C ARG A 18 -4.34 2.80 9.63
N THR A 19 -3.02 2.70 9.61
CA THR A 19 -2.23 2.82 8.41
C THR A 19 -1.34 1.59 8.30
N TRP A 20 -1.17 1.11 7.08
CA TRP A 20 -0.29 0.00 6.73
C TRP A 20 0.51 0.39 5.51
N SER A 21 1.77 -0.01 5.46
CA SER A 21 2.66 0.26 4.33
C SER A 21 3.54 -0.95 4.08
N ASP A 22 3.79 -1.23 2.80
CA ASP A 22 4.61 -2.36 2.39
C ASP A 22 5.25 -2.09 1.03
N MET A 23 6.18 -2.94 0.62
CA MET A 23 6.74 -2.94 -0.72
C MET A 23 6.34 -4.22 -1.44
N LEU A 24 5.87 -4.10 -2.68
CA LEU A 24 5.64 -5.26 -3.53
C LEU A 24 6.19 -5.06 -4.93
N GLU A 25 6.46 -6.18 -5.59
CA GLU A 25 6.77 -6.22 -7.01
C GLU A 25 5.48 -6.46 -7.80
N ALA A 26 5.26 -5.66 -8.83
CA ALA A 26 4.11 -5.81 -9.73
C ALA A 26 4.53 -5.49 -11.17
N GLU A 27 3.75 -5.93 -12.15
CA GLU A 27 4.03 -5.65 -13.56
C GLU A 27 3.82 -4.18 -13.91
N ASN A 28 2.83 -3.54 -13.29
CA ASN A 28 2.48 -2.14 -13.50
C ASN A 28 1.76 -1.57 -12.27
N MET A 29 1.49 -0.26 -12.31
CA MET A 29 0.86 0.45 -11.20
C MET A 29 -0.58 -0.03 -10.92
N SER A 30 -1.33 -0.42 -11.95
CA SER A 30 -2.70 -0.94 -11.79
C SER A 30 -2.70 -2.29 -11.06
N ALA A 31 -1.82 -3.21 -11.47
CA ALA A 31 -1.60 -4.48 -10.79
C ALA A 31 -1.14 -4.27 -9.34
N ALA A 32 -0.27 -3.28 -9.09
CA ALA A 32 0.17 -2.94 -7.74
C ALA A 32 -0.99 -2.47 -6.84
N VAL A 33 -1.92 -1.67 -7.37
CA VAL A 33 -3.12 -1.23 -6.63
C VAL A 33 -4.01 -2.42 -6.29
N SER A 34 -4.30 -3.31 -7.25
CA SER A 34 -5.13 -4.49 -7.01
C SER A 34 -4.52 -5.44 -5.98
N LEU A 35 -3.19 -5.66 -6.06
CA LEU A 35 -2.47 -6.48 -5.09
C LEU A 35 -2.46 -5.85 -3.69
N ALA A 36 -2.30 -4.52 -3.60
CA ALA A 36 -2.31 -3.80 -2.34
C ALA A 36 -3.68 -3.86 -1.65
N GLN A 37 -4.77 -3.64 -2.39
CA GLN A 37 -6.13 -3.79 -1.85
C GLN A 37 -6.35 -5.21 -1.32
N THR A 38 -6.01 -6.22 -2.13
CA THR A 38 -6.12 -7.63 -1.74
C THR A 38 -5.31 -7.95 -0.49
N ALA A 39 -4.10 -7.38 -0.37
CA ALA A 39 -3.23 -7.58 0.79
C ALA A 39 -3.85 -6.99 2.07
N VAL A 40 -4.41 -5.77 2.00
CA VAL A 40 -5.08 -5.13 3.14
C VAL A 40 -6.29 -5.94 3.57
N GLU A 41 -7.15 -6.36 2.63
CA GLU A 41 -8.34 -7.15 2.92
C GLU A 41 -8.00 -8.51 3.55
N LYS A 42 -6.99 -9.21 3.01
CA LYS A 42 -6.55 -10.51 3.55
C LYS A 42 -5.90 -10.38 4.92
N ARG A 43 -5.05 -9.36 5.11
CA ARG A 43 -4.27 -9.20 6.35
C ARG A 43 -5.10 -8.60 7.48
N HIS A 44 -6.05 -7.72 7.17
CA HIS A 44 -6.83 -6.97 8.14
C HIS A 44 -8.31 -7.31 8.02
N ARG A 45 -8.68 -8.47 8.58
CA ARG A 45 -10.07 -8.94 8.59
C ARG A 45 -10.99 -7.91 9.25
N GLY A 46 -11.99 -7.44 8.50
CA GLY A 46 -12.91 -6.38 8.95
C GLY A 46 -12.39 -4.95 8.74
N ALA A 47 -11.37 -4.76 7.90
CA ALA A 47 -11.03 -3.45 7.37
C ALA A 47 -12.17 -2.90 6.50
N SER A 48 -12.41 -1.60 6.60
CA SER A 48 -13.41 -0.86 5.82
C SER A 48 -12.86 0.52 5.46
N LYS A 49 -13.46 1.20 4.47
CA LYS A 49 -12.99 2.50 3.98
C LYS A 49 -11.49 2.47 3.62
N ILE A 50 -11.11 1.46 2.86
CA ILE A 50 -9.70 1.23 2.49
C ILE A 50 -9.33 2.22 1.39
N ASP A 51 -8.42 3.12 1.70
CA ASP A 51 -7.79 4.04 0.76
C ASP A 51 -6.36 3.57 0.52
N VAL A 52 -6.01 3.27 -0.74
CA VAL A 52 -4.69 2.76 -1.11
C VAL A 52 -4.00 3.77 -2.01
N THR A 53 -2.79 4.15 -1.63
CA THR A 53 -1.87 4.94 -2.43
C THR A 53 -0.70 4.05 -2.85
N VAL A 54 -0.40 4.07 -4.15
CA VAL A 54 0.75 3.38 -4.73
C VAL A 54 1.70 4.42 -5.30
N SER A 55 2.98 4.25 -5.05
CA SER A 55 4.04 5.06 -5.64
C SER A 55 5.12 4.14 -6.21
N PRO A 56 5.72 4.46 -7.37
CA PRO A 56 6.92 3.75 -7.80
C PRO A 56 7.98 3.89 -6.70
N GLU A 57 8.82 2.87 -6.50
CA GLU A 57 9.98 2.93 -5.62
C GLU A 57 10.92 4.02 -6.14
N THR A 58 10.62 5.25 -5.75
CA THR A 58 11.45 6.39 -6.05
C THR A 58 12.53 6.29 -4.98
N ARG A 59 13.64 5.63 -5.30
CA ARG A 59 14.86 5.82 -4.50
C ARG A 59 15.09 7.31 -4.51
N LEU A 60 14.72 7.98 -3.42
CA LEU A 60 15.19 9.32 -3.11
C LEU A 60 16.70 9.18 -3.11
N ARG A 61 17.33 9.48 -4.25
CA ARG A 61 18.73 9.88 -4.30
C ARG A 61 18.72 11.19 -3.53
N ILE A 62 18.88 11.09 -2.21
CA ILE A 62 19.29 12.23 -1.40
C ILE A 62 20.64 12.63 -2.03
N PRO A 63 20.77 13.80 -2.68
CA PRO A 63 22.09 14.29 -3.03
C PRO A 63 22.83 14.43 -1.70
N THR A 64 23.82 13.58 -1.49
CA THR A 64 24.73 13.68 -0.36
C THR A 64 25.51 14.98 -0.57
N PRO A 65 25.58 15.89 0.42
CA PRO A 65 26.30 17.16 0.27
C PRO A 65 27.79 16.97 0.00
#